data_AF-A0A8S3IYC6-F1
#
_entry.id   AF-A0A8S3IYC6-F1
#
_cell.length_a   1.000
_cell.length_b   1.000
_cell.length_c   1.000
_cell.angle_alpha   90.00
_cell.angle_beta   90.00
_cell.angle_gamma   90.00
#
_symmetry.space_group_name_H-M   'P 1'
#
loop_
_entity.id
_entity.type
_entity.pdbx_description
1 polymer ?
#
loop_
_entity_poly.entity_id
_entity_poly.type
_entity_poly.pdbx_seq_one_letter_code
_entity_poly.pdbx_strand_id
1 'polypeptide(L)'
;ISLSDIQGTGKDGRILKEDIIRFKSVKSTPSKFSSGTPPPSPTAVKQTSRLRPTPIPTSSSLKKVSDHSLTKSKNDRNEPIQGTRKTIIQTMIETSSIPHFTYCDEYDMTQLEKIRKQLKNRLDNKQKQMYSYMPFIIKACSLALCDYPILNAHIDSKCETIAYKGSHNVGIVIHTKHGLFVPNIKNVQQLSIGQITYELNRLQELAQNAKLSTEDLTNGTFSLSNIGDVMIL
;
A
#
# COMPACT_ATOMS: atom_id res chain seq x y z
N ILE A 1 4.96 10.47 36.64
CA ILE A 1 4.38 11.65 35.95
C ILE A 1 2.90 11.60 36.25
N SER A 2 2.39 12.50 37.06
CA SER A 2 0.95 12.59 37.32
C SER A 2 0.30 13.32 36.15
N LEU A 3 -0.72 12.72 35.53
CA LEU A 3 -1.40 13.27 34.35
C LEU A 3 -2.17 14.58 34.65
N SER A 4 -2.42 14.86 35.93
CA SER A 4 -3.15 16.04 36.40
C SER A 4 -2.41 17.37 36.19
N ASP A 5 -1.09 17.35 35.99
CA ASP A 5 -0.27 18.56 35.89
C ASP A 5 -0.05 19.01 34.42
N ILE A 6 -0.56 18.27 33.44
CA ILE A 6 -0.35 18.51 32.01
C ILE A 6 -1.59 19.16 31.43
N GLN A 7 -1.48 20.42 31.00
CA GLN A 7 -2.55 21.11 30.28
C GLN A 7 -2.63 20.57 28.85
N GLY A 8 -3.69 19.81 28.55
CA GLY A 8 -3.92 19.23 27.23
C GLY A 8 -4.36 20.28 26.21
N THR A 9 -3.69 20.31 25.05
CA THR A 9 -4.03 21.23 23.95
C THR A 9 -4.94 20.60 22.89
N GLY A 10 -5.31 19.33 23.05
CA GLY A 10 -6.23 18.63 22.16
C GLY A 10 -7.69 19.04 22.32
N LYS A 11 -8.51 18.67 21.34
CA LYS A 11 -9.98 18.87 21.36
C LYS A 11 -10.57 18.30 22.65
N ASP A 12 -11.39 19.10 23.35
CA ASP A 12 -11.98 18.79 24.66
C ASP A 12 -10.96 18.61 25.81
N GLY A 13 -9.77 19.22 25.72
CA GLY A 13 -8.77 19.20 26.80
C GLY A 13 -7.96 17.90 26.87
N ARG A 14 -7.99 17.08 25.81
CA ARG A 14 -7.20 15.84 25.75
C ARG A 14 -5.71 16.13 25.70
N ILE A 15 -4.94 15.37 26.48
CA ILE A 15 -3.48 15.44 26.53
C ILE A 15 -2.90 14.72 25.30
N LEU A 16 -2.18 15.44 24.45
CA LEU A 16 -1.49 14.89 23.28
C LEU A 16 -0.05 14.49 23.63
N LYS A 17 0.57 13.64 22.80
CA LYS A 17 1.98 13.23 22.94
C LYS A 17 2.92 14.45 22.98
N GLU A 18 2.59 15.47 22.21
CA GLU A 18 3.29 16.76 22.16
C GLU A 18 3.21 17.51 23.48
N ASP A 19 2.11 17.42 24.22
CA ASP A 19 1.94 18.06 25.54
C ASP A 19 2.80 17.39 26.61
N ILE A 20 2.98 16.07 26.54
CA ILE A 20 3.86 15.31 27.44
C ILE A 20 5.33 15.63 27.17
N ILE A 21 5.70 15.76 25.89
CA ILE A 21 7.06 16.13 25.47
C ILE A 21 7.34 17.59 25.82
N ARG A 22 6.37 18.49 25.62
CA ARG A 22 6.44 19.90 25.99
C ARG A 22 6.50 20.09 27.50
N PHE A 23 5.73 19.36 28.29
CA PHE A 23 5.82 19.43 29.76
C PHE A 23 7.19 18.96 30.26
N LYS A 24 7.81 17.99 29.58
CA LYS A 24 9.20 17.58 29.85
C LYS A 24 10.22 18.65 29.45
N SER A 25 9.97 19.46 28.42
CA SER A 25 10.88 20.54 27.98
C SER A 25 10.64 21.90 28.66
N VAL A 26 9.45 22.15 29.22
CA VAL A 26 9.05 23.40 29.89
C VAL A 26 9.49 23.49 31.36
N LYS A 27 10.06 22.41 31.93
CA LYS A 27 10.87 22.53 33.16
C LYS A 27 12.16 23.36 33.00
N SER A 28 12.43 23.84 31.79
CA SER A 28 13.43 24.86 31.50
C SER A 28 12.77 26.08 30.83
N THR A 29 12.64 27.15 31.61
CA THR A 29 12.40 28.58 31.23
C THR A 29 11.01 29.01 30.71
N PRO A 30 10.43 30.16 31.18
CA PRO A 30 9.04 30.57 30.91
C PRO A 30 8.87 31.67 29.82
N SER A 31 7.60 31.91 29.43
CA SER A 31 6.99 33.10 28.75
C SER A 31 6.88 33.04 27.21
N LYS A 32 5.80 33.41 26.48
CA LYS A 32 4.43 33.93 26.74
C LYS A 32 3.58 33.80 25.43
N PHE A 33 2.27 33.98 25.60
CA PHE A 33 1.08 33.86 24.72
C PHE A 33 0.95 34.75 23.45
N SER A 34 0.16 34.29 22.46
CA SER A 34 -1.13 34.86 21.89
C SER A 34 -1.34 34.30 20.45
N SER A 35 -2.39 33.57 20.02
CA SER A 35 -3.87 33.73 19.92
C SER A 35 -4.38 34.58 18.75
N GLY A 36 -5.15 33.98 17.80
CA GLY A 36 -6.09 34.71 16.93
C GLY A 36 -6.50 34.09 15.56
N THR A 37 -7.54 33.23 15.58
CA THR A 37 -8.78 33.09 14.72
C THR A 37 -8.88 33.42 13.19
N PRO A 38 -9.90 32.89 12.46
CA PRO A 38 -9.82 32.45 11.05
C PRO A 38 -10.90 33.12 10.09
N PRO A 39 -11.47 32.50 9.02
CA PRO A 39 -11.58 33.07 7.66
C PRO A 39 -13.04 33.42 7.20
N PRO A 40 -13.25 33.83 5.92
CA PRO A 40 -14.57 33.64 5.30
C PRO A 40 -14.57 32.95 3.91
N SER A 41 -15.75 32.39 3.61
CA SER A 41 -16.18 31.53 2.48
C SER A 41 -16.74 32.32 1.27
N PRO A 42 -17.17 31.66 0.16
CA PRO A 42 -17.21 32.20 -1.22
C PRO A 42 -18.60 32.70 -1.70
N THR A 43 -18.60 33.44 -2.82
CA THR A 43 -19.80 33.88 -3.56
C THR A 43 -19.78 33.40 -5.01
N ALA A 44 -20.93 32.92 -5.49
CA ALA A 44 -21.21 32.46 -6.85
C ALA A 44 -21.99 33.52 -7.66
N VAL A 45 -21.78 33.62 -9.00
CA VAL A 45 -22.74 34.18 -9.97
C VAL A 45 -22.59 33.56 -11.38
N LYS A 46 -23.71 32.99 -11.89
CA LYS A 46 -24.35 32.91 -13.25
C LYS A 46 -23.59 33.44 -14.50
N GLN A 47 -23.91 33.12 -15.77
CA GLN A 47 -24.70 32.14 -16.57
C GLN A 47 -24.55 32.59 -18.06
N THR A 48 -24.92 31.72 -19.03
CA THR A 48 -25.15 31.95 -20.50
C THR A 48 -23.88 31.90 -21.39
N SER A 49 -23.85 31.23 -22.55
CA SER A 49 -24.82 31.11 -23.65
C SER A 49 -24.68 29.80 -24.48
N ARG A 50 -25.73 29.48 -25.24
CA ARG A 50 -25.90 28.33 -26.15
C ARG A 50 -24.98 28.38 -27.37
N LEU A 51 -24.66 27.23 -27.97
CA LEU A 51 -24.78 26.93 -29.42
C LEU A 51 -24.73 25.40 -29.67
N ARG A 52 -25.57 24.92 -30.59
CA ARG A 52 -25.76 23.52 -31.05
C ARG A 52 -24.79 23.20 -32.23
N PRO A 53 -24.69 21.95 -32.74
CA PRO A 53 -23.43 21.35 -33.17
C PRO A 53 -23.29 21.24 -34.69
N THR A 54 -22.07 21.14 -35.18
CA THR A 54 -21.76 20.68 -36.54
C THR A 54 -20.87 19.43 -36.49
N PRO A 55 -21.09 18.45 -37.39
CA PRO A 55 -20.40 17.16 -37.38
C PRO A 55 -19.06 17.25 -38.11
N ILE A 56 -18.06 16.48 -37.67
CA ILE A 56 -16.80 16.29 -38.40
C ILE A 56 -16.69 14.82 -38.80
N PRO A 57 -16.42 14.52 -40.08
CA PRO A 57 -16.35 13.16 -40.61
C PRO A 57 -15.04 12.44 -40.24
N THR A 58 -15.16 11.12 -40.20
CA THR A 58 -14.09 10.12 -40.11
C THR A 58 -13.18 10.17 -41.35
N SER A 59 -11.87 10.31 -41.17
CA SER A 59 -10.90 9.67 -42.06
C SER A 59 -9.55 9.44 -41.39
N SER A 60 -9.09 8.22 -41.60
CA SER A 60 -7.82 7.61 -41.23
C SER A 60 -6.62 8.23 -41.96
N SER A 61 -5.48 8.37 -41.26
CA SER A 61 -4.22 7.81 -41.77
C SER A 61 -3.10 7.80 -40.72
N LEU A 62 -2.38 6.68 -40.69
CA LEU A 62 -1.20 6.41 -39.87
C LEU A 62 0.10 6.80 -40.61
N LYS A 63 1.13 7.10 -39.80
CA LYS A 63 2.58 7.28 -40.09
C LYS A 63 2.96 8.71 -40.54
N LYS A 64 4.03 9.32 -40.02
CA LYS A 64 5.40 8.80 -39.85
C LYS A 64 6.19 9.57 -38.78
N VAL A 65 7.13 8.88 -38.15
CA VAL A 65 8.12 9.35 -37.18
C VAL A 65 9.09 10.35 -37.84
N SER A 66 9.33 11.49 -37.18
CA SER A 66 10.53 12.29 -37.38
C SER A 66 10.83 13.20 -36.18
N ASP A 67 12.08 13.11 -35.76
CA ASP A 67 12.92 14.08 -35.04
C ASP A 67 12.74 14.33 -33.54
N HIS A 68 13.67 13.71 -32.80
CA HIS A 68 14.20 14.19 -31.53
C HIS A 68 14.83 15.58 -31.71
N SER A 69 14.10 16.64 -31.38
CA SER A 69 14.72 17.88 -30.89
C SER A 69 14.45 18.01 -29.40
N LEU A 70 15.51 17.94 -28.60
CA LEU A 70 15.50 18.27 -27.17
C LEU A 70 15.46 19.79 -27.03
N THR A 71 14.31 20.38 -27.33
CA THR A 71 13.97 21.72 -26.84
C THR A 71 13.24 21.52 -25.51
N LYS A 72 13.81 22.03 -24.41
CA LYS A 72 13.14 22.09 -23.11
C LYS A 72 11.95 23.05 -23.23
N SER A 73 10.81 22.51 -23.65
CA SER A 73 9.56 23.23 -23.73
C SER A 73 8.91 23.33 -22.34
N LYS A 74 8.56 24.55 -21.93
CA LYS A 74 7.70 24.84 -20.76
C LYS A 74 6.21 24.67 -21.12
N ASN A 75 5.87 23.70 -21.96
CA ASN A 75 4.49 23.48 -22.42
C ASN A 75 3.98 22.11 -21.98
N ASP A 76 2.68 22.04 -21.73
CA ASP A 76 1.97 20.82 -21.38
C ASP A 76 2.19 19.73 -22.44
N ARG A 77 2.53 18.52 -21.99
CA ARG A 77 2.81 17.37 -22.84
C ARG A 77 1.87 16.22 -22.49
N ASN A 78 1.22 15.67 -23.53
CA ASN A 78 0.46 14.44 -23.41
C ASN A 78 1.35 13.24 -23.77
N GLU A 79 1.39 12.24 -22.90
CA GLU A 79 2.06 10.97 -23.14
C GLU A 79 1.04 9.82 -23.17
N PRO A 80 1.11 8.89 -24.14
CA PRO A 80 0.20 7.77 -24.20
C PRO A 80 0.46 6.78 -23.06
N ILE A 81 -0.62 6.35 -22.39
CA ILE A 81 -0.56 5.31 -21.35
C ILE A 81 -0.74 3.94 -22.03
N GLN A 82 0.25 3.06 -21.92
CA GLN A 82 0.25 1.74 -22.56
C GLN A 82 0.61 0.61 -21.60
N GLY A 83 0.21 -0.62 -21.96
CA GLY A 83 0.58 -1.85 -21.27
C GLY A 83 0.18 -1.88 -19.80
N THR A 84 1.08 -2.38 -18.95
CA THR A 84 0.89 -2.56 -17.50
C THR A 84 0.49 -1.25 -16.79
N ARG A 85 0.98 -0.09 -17.24
CA ARG A 85 0.62 1.21 -16.65
C ARG A 85 -0.86 1.52 -16.81
N LYS A 86 -1.46 1.15 -17.94
CA LYS A 86 -2.90 1.34 -18.19
C LYS A 86 -3.72 0.46 -17.23
N THR A 87 -3.34 -0.81 -17.09
CA THR A 87 -4.02 -1.76 -16.20
C THR A 87 -3.98 -1.29 -14.75
N ILE A 88 -2.81 -0.87 -14.26
CA ILE A 88 -2.66 -0.35 -12.90
C ILE A 88 -3.58 0.84 -12.65
N ILE A 89 -3.61 1.81 -13.58
CA ILE A 89 -4.46 3.00 -13.46
C ILE A 89 -5.93 2.61 -13.44
N GLN A 90 -6.35 1.69 -14.31
CA GLN A 90 -7.74 1.24 -14.36
C GLN A 90 -8.15 0.57 -13.03
N THR A 91 -7.32 -0.32 -12.49
CA THR A 91 -7.57 -0.93 -11.17
C THR A 91 -7.59 0.12 -10.06
N MET A 92 -6.70 1.12 -10.07
CA MET A 92 -6.72 2.21 -9.09
C MET A 92 -8.00 3.05 -9.16
N ILE A 93 -8.54 3.28 -10.36
CA ILE A 93 -9.80 3.99 -10.53
C ILE A 93 -10.96 3.15 -9.97
N GLU A 94 -10.96 1.84 -10.23
CA GLU A 94 -11.97 0.92 -9.70
C GLU A 94 -11.95 0.88 -8.16
N THR A 95 -10.76 0.80 -7.55
CA THR A 95 -10.60 0.78 -6.08
C THR A 95 -10.92 2.11 -5.40
N SER A 96 -10.96 3.22 -6.15
CA SER A 96 -11.34 4.54 -5.62
C SER A 96 -12.79 4.59 -5.11
N SER A 97 -13.65 3.68 -5.59
CA SER A 97 -15.05 3.56 -5.13
C SER A 97 -15.20 2.93 -3.74
N ILE A 98 -14.16 2.26 -3.24
CA ILE A 98 -14.20 1.54 -1.97
C ILE A 98 -13.94 2.53 -0.82
N PRO A 99 -14.75 2.55 0.24
CA PRO A 99 -14.48 3.37 1.42
C PRO A 99 -13.24 2.84 2.15
N HIS A 100 -12.14 3.59 2.07
CA HIS A 100 -10.86 3.22 2.68
C HIS A 100 -10.83 3.59 4.16
N PHE A 101 -10.41 2.64 5.00
CA PHE A 101 -10.11 2.86 6.41
C PHE A 101 -8.70 2.38 6.71
N THR A 102 -7.93 3.21 7.42
CA THR A 102 -6.53 2.91 7.76
C THR A 102 -6.41 2.70 9.25
N TYR A 103 -5.80 1.58 9.64
CA TYR A 103 -5.43 1.26 11.01
C TYR A 103 -3.91 1.11 11.10
N CYS A 104 -3.32 1.66 12.16
CA CYS A 104 -1.89 1.61 12.40
C CYS A 104 -1.63 1.11 13.82
N ASP A 105 -0.63 0.25 13.97
CA ASP A 105 -0.23 -0.33 15.25
C ASP A 105 1.29 -0.60 15.25
N GLU A 106 1.86 -0.71 16.45
CA GLU A 106 3.30 -0.92 16.66
C GLU A 106 3.54 -2.24 17.41
N TYR A 107 4.48 -3.06 16.91
CA TYR A 107 4.77 -4.38 17.47
C TYR A 107 6.24 -4.53 17.83
N ASP A 108 6.53 -5.08 19.02
CA ASP A 108 7.88 -5.45 19.42
C ASP A 108 8.30 -6.78 18.78
N MET A 109 9.34 -6.72 17.94
CA MET A 109 9.86 -7.85 17.18
C MET A 109 11.02 -8.58 17.87
N THR A 110 11.37 -8.22 19.12
CA THR A 110 12.52 -8.78 19.85
C THR A 110 12.48 -10.31 19.97
N GLN A 111 11.31 -10.88 20.30
CA GLN A 111 11.18 -12.33 20.43
C GLN A 111 11.27 -13.03 19.07
N LEU A 112 10.67 -12.43 18.05
CA LEU A 112 10.73 -12.96 16.69
C LEU A 112 12.17 -12.96 16.15
N GLU A 113 12.93 -11.91 16.44
CA GLU A 113 14.35 -11.82 16.05
C GLU A 113 15.18 -12.94 16.69
N LYS A 114 14.94 -13.25 17.97
CA LYS A 114 15.61 -14.37 18.67
C LYS A 114 15.34 -15.70 17.96
N ILE A 115 14.08 -15.99 17.67
CA ILE A 115 13.67 -17.22 16.97
C ILE A 115 14.28 -17.28 15.57
N ARG A 116 14.24 -16.17 14.83
CA ARG A 116 14.83 -16.07 13.49
C ARG A 116 16.34 -16.37 13.51
N LYS A 117 17.10 -15.81 14.46
CA LYS A 117 18.54 -16.08 14.62
C LYS A 117 18.81 -17.56 14.95
N GLN A 118 18.01 -18.15 15.84
CA GLN A 118 18.12 -19.57 16.16
C GLN A 118 17.85 -20.48 14.96
N LEU A 119 16.81 -20.18 14.17
CA LEU A 119 16.47 -20.93 12.96
C LEU A 119 17.57 -20.80 11.90
N LYS A 120 18.12 -19.61 11.71
CA LYS A 120 19.25 -19.39 10.80
C LYS A 120 20.45 -20.28 11.15
N ASN A 121 20.87 -20.27 12.41
CA ASN A 121 22.01 -21.07 12.89
C ASN A 121 21.79 -22.58 12.74
N ARG A 122 20.55 -23.06 12.87
CA ARG A 122 20.22 -24.49 12.70
C ARG A 122 20.18 -24.94 11.25
N LEU A 123 19.82 -24.05 10.32
CA LEU A 123 19.59 -24.38 8.92
C LEU A 123 20.75 -24.06 7.97
N ASP A 124 21.71 -23.22 8.38
CA ASP A 124 22.94 -22.96 7.59
C ASP A 124 23.68 -24.25 7.21
N ASN A 125 23.49 -25.36 7.94
CA ASN A 125 24.07 -26.68 7.64
C ASN A 125 23.27 -27.54 6.65
N LYS A 126 22.03 -27.18 6.29
CA LYS A 126 21.14 -28.03 5.45
C LYS A 126 20.48 -27.31 4.28
N GLN A 127 20.08 -26.05 4.44
CA GLN A 127 19.43 -25.24 3.40
C GLN A 127 19.77 -23.76 3.61
N LYS A 128 20.46 -23.16 2.64
CA LYS A 128 20.95 -21.77 2.63
C LYS A 128 19.84 -20.73 2.44
N GLN A 129 18.65 -20.98 2.98
CA GLN A 129 17.51 -20.07 2.85
C GLN A 129 17.61 -18.93 3.86
N MET A 130 17.62 -17.70 3.35
CA MET A 130 17.51 -16.52 4.19
C MET A 130 16.07 -16.40 4.69
N TYR A 131 15.84 -16.76 5.96
CA TYR A 131 14.57 -16.47 6.61
C TYR A 131 14.46 -14.96 6.80
N SER A 132 13.61 -14.30 6.00
CA SER A 132 13.20 -12.91 6.24
C SER A 132 12.15 -12.84 7.37
N TYR A 133 11.69 -11.63 7.72
CA TYR A 133 10.54 -11.47 8.63
C TYR A 133 9.22 -11.80 7.93
N MET A 134 9.16 -11.60 6.61
CA MET A 134 7.95 -11.79 5.80
C MET A 134 7.29 -13.18 5.96
N PRO A 135 8.00 -14.32 5.92
CA PRO A 135 7.37 -15.63 6.12
C PRO A 135 6.63 -15.78 7.45
N PHE A 136 7.13 -15.16 8.52
CA PHE A 136 6.46 -15.17 9.82
C PHE A 136 5.21 -14.30 9.81
N ILE A 137 5.29 -13.11 9.22
CA ILE A 137 4.15 -12.19 9.07
C ILE A 137 3.06 -12.84 8.22
N ILE A 138 3.42 -13.43 7.08
CA ILE A 138 2.50 -14.16 6.19
C ILE A 138 1.78 -15.28 6.96
N LYS A 139 2.51 -16.07 7.76
CA LYS A 139 1.90 -17.14 8.55
C LYS A 139 1.00 -16.59 9.65
N ALA A 140 1.42 -15.54 10.35
CA ALA A 140 0.62 -14.89 11.38
C ALA A 140 -0.68 -14.30 10.82
N CYS A 141 -0.60 -13.62 9.67
CA CYS A 141 -1.79 -13.13 8.95
C CYS A 141 -2.71 -14.29 8.58
N SER A 142 -2.19 -15.40 8.05
CA SER A 142 -3.00 -16.57 7.72
C SER A 142 -3.72 -17.15 8.94
N LEU A 143 -3.09 -17.18 10.11
CA LEU A 143 -3.77 -17.59 11.36
C LEU A 143 -4.87 -16.59 11.75
N ALA A 144 -4.61 -15.29 11.65
CA ALA A 144 -5.63 -14.28 11.91
C ALA A 144 -6.83 -14.36 10.93
N LEU A 145 -6.58 -14.71 9.66
CA LEU A 145 -7.64 -14.93 8.68
C LEU A 145 -8.49 -16.17 9.00
N CYS A 146 -7.93 -17.19 9.67
CA CYS A 146 -8.72 -18.32 10.16
C CYS A 146 -9.71 -17.89 11.26
N ASP A 147 -9.25 -17.05 12.19
CA ASP A 147 -10.07 -16.57 13.31
C ASP A 147 -11.10 -15.51 12.86
N TYR A 148 -10.75 -14.71 11.85
CA TYR A 148 -11.56 -13.60 11.32
C TYR A 148 -11.78 -13.74 9.80
N PRO A 149 -12.60 -14.69 9.34
CA PRO A 149 -12.78 -14.98 7.92
C PRO A 149 -13.40 -13.82 7.11
N ILE A 150 -14.05 -12.87 7.78
CA ILE A 150 -14.58 -11.64 7.16
C ILE A 150 -13.47 -10.81 6.48
N LEU A 151 -12.24 -10.88 6.98
CA LEU A 151 -11.09 -10.16 6.40
C LEU A 151 -10.61 -10.76 5.06
N ASN A 152 -10.98 -12.02 4.78
CA ASN A 152 -10.68 -12.71 3.52
C ASN A 152 -11.95 -12.89 2.66
N ALA A 153 -12.91 -11.99 2.77
CA ALA A 153 -14.16 -12.03 2.03
C ALA A 153 -14.16 -11.04 0.84
N HIS A 154 -14.96 -11.35 -0.18
CA HIS A 154 -15.16 -10.50 -1.36
C HIS A 154 -16.63 -10.12 -1.48
N ILE A 155 -16.91 -8.86 -1.78
CA ILE A 155 -18.25 -8.35 -2.01
C ILE A 155 -18.54 -8.40 -3.51
N ASP A 156 -19.68 -8.95 -3.90
CA ASP A 156 -20.08 -8.93 -5.32
C ASP A 156 -20.28 -7.48 -5.83
N SER A 157 -20.10 -7.25 -7.13
CA SER A 157 -20.19 -5.91 -7.74
C SER A 157 -21.55 -5.24 -7.54
N LYS A 158 -22.61 -6.01 -7.27
CA LYS A 158 -23.96 -5.51 -6.96
C LYS A 158 -24.20 -5.27 -5.46
N CYS A 159 -23.24 -5.58 -4.61
CA CYS A 159 -23.34 -5.53 -3.14
C CYS A 159 -24.45 -6.43 -2.56
N GLU A 160 -24.83 -7.50 -3.26
CA GLU A 160 -25.91 -8.41 -2.82
C GLU A 160 -25.40 -9.57 -1.96
N THR A 161 -24.13 -9.97 -2.14
CA THR A 161 -23.55 -11.12 -1.46
C THR A 161 -22.12 -10.87 -0.99
N ILE A 162 -21.76 -11.50 0.14
CA ILE A 162 -20.41 -11.54 0.68
C ILE A 162 -19.90 -12.97 0.54
N ALA A 163 -18.87 -13.16 -0.29
CA ALA A 163 -18.24 -14.44 -0.53
C ALA A 163 -16.99 -14.61 0.36
N TYR A 164 -17.09 -15.42 1.40
CA TYR A 164 -15.96 -15.79 2.27
C TYR A 164 -15.02 -16.76 1.55
N LYS A 165 -13.74 -16.43 1.46
CA LYS A 165 -12.73 -17.30 0.84
C LYS A 165 -12.02 -18.11 1.92
N GLY A 166 -12.14 -19.44 1.87
CA GLY A 166 -11.43 -20.34 2.79
C GLY A 166 -9.95 -20.56 2.45
N SER A 167 -9.55 -20.33 1.20
CA SER A 167 -8.14 -20.38 0.79
C SER A 167 -7.45 -19.05 1.08
N HIS A 168 -6.30 -19.11 1.75
CA HIS A 168 -5.48 -17.93 2.04
C HIS A 168 -4.41 -17.80 0.95
N ASN A 169 -4.72 -17.03 -0.10
CA ASN A 169 -3.79 -16.74 -1.19
C ASN A 169 -3.19 -15.35 -0.98
N VAL A 170 -2.01 -15.31 -0.37
CA VAL A 170 -1.38 -14.06 0.09
C VAL A 170 -0.47 -13.50 -0.99
N GLY A 171 -0.91 -12.42 -1.63
CA GLY A 171 -0.17 -11.58 -2.54
C GLY A 171 0.96 -10.83 -1.82
N ILE A 172 2.15 -10.84 -2.41
CA ILE A 172 3.32 -10.13 -1.91
C ILE A 172 3.70 -9.09 -2.96
N VAL A 173 3.73 -7.83 -2.56
CA VAL A 173 4.13 -6.75 -3.45
C VAL A 173 5.65 -6.80 -3.64
N ILE A 174 6.09 -6.93 -4.89
CA ILE A 174 7.51 -6.97 -5.27
C ILE A 174 7.76 -5.87 -6.30
N HIS A 175 8.65 -4.96 -5.97
CA HIS A 175 9.13 -3.94 -6.88
C HIS A 175 10.37 -4.47 -7.64
N THR A 176 10.30 -4.49 -8.97
CA THR A 176 11.42 -4.91 -9.83
C THR A 176 11.68 -3.87 -10.90
N LYS A 177 12.80 -4.02 -11.63
CA LYS A 177 13.15 -3.14 -12.77
C LYS A 177 12.10 -3.16 -13.89
N HIS A 178 11.28 -4.21 -13.94
CA HIS A 178 10.24 -4.40 -14.94
C HIS A 178 8.86 -3.87 -14.50
N GLY A 179 8.74 -3.41 -13.25
CA GLY A 179 7.53 -2.82 -12.70
C GLY A 179 7.13 -3.39 -11.34
N LEU A 180 5.90 -3.09 -10.95
CA LEU A 180 5.28 -3.60 -9.73
C LEU A 180 4.54 -4.89 -10.03
N PHE A 181 4.94 -5.99 -9.40
CA PHE A 181 4.24 -7.28 -9.49
C PHE A 181 3.70 -7.66 -8.12
N VAL A 182 2.56 -8.36 -8.11
CA VAL A 182 1.94 -8.88 -6.89
C VAL A 182 1.68 -10.38 -7.05
N PRO A 183 2.74 -11.21 -7.08
CA PRO A 183 2.55 -12.65 -7.05
C PRO A 183 2.00 -13.10 -5.70
N ASN A 184 1.27 -14.22 -5.66
CA ASN A 184 0.65 -14.72 -4.44
C ASN A 184 1.07 -16.15 -4.10
N ILE A 185 1.33 -16.37 -2.81
CA ILE A 185 1.59 -17.70 -2.25
C ILE A 185 0.24 -18.35 -2.00
N LYS A 186 0.01 -19.51 -2.62
CA LYS A 186 -1.27 -20.23 -2.54
C LYS A 186 -1.41 -20.99 -1.22
N ASN A 187 -2.64 -21.06 -0.71
CA ASN A 187 -3.01 -21.93 0.42
C ASN A 187 -2.08 -21.83 1.64
N VAL A 188 -1.71 -20.62 2.04
CA VAL A 188 -0.77 -20.35 3.14
C VAL A 188 -1.19 -21.02 4.46
N GLN A 189 -2.49 -21.25 4.67
CA GLN A 189 -3.01 -21.96 5.85
C GLN A 189 -2.41 -23.36 6.00
N GLN A 190 -2.13 -24.05 4.89
CA GLN A 190 -1.57 -25.41 4.87
C GLN A 190 -0.04 -25.43 4.91
N LEU A 191 0.62 -24.30 4.68
CA LEU A 191 2.07 -24.23 4.54
C LEU A 191 2.77 -23.96 5.88
N SER A 192 3.92 -24.61 6.07
CA SER A 192 4.87 -24.29 7.13
C SER A 192 5.69 -23.03 6.80
N ILE A 193 6.32 -22.42 7.80
CA ILE A 193 7.17 -21.23 7.61
C ILE A 193 8.33 -21.50 6.63
N GLY A 194 8.89 -22.71 6.64
CA GLY A 194 9.93 -23.11 5.68
C GLY A 194 9.42 -23.19 4.25
N GLN A 195 8.23 -23.78 4.03
CA GLN A 195 7.59 -23.82 2.72
C GLN A 195 7.21 -22.42 2.22
N ILE A 196 6.69 -21.57 3.11
CA ILE A 196 6.42 -20.16 2.78
C ILE A 196 7.71 -19.44 2.38
N THR A 197 8.81 -19.67 3.10
CA THR A 197 10.13 -19.10 2.75
C THR A 197 10.60 -19.57 1.37
N TYR A 198 10.43 -20.86 1.06
CA TYR A 198 10.78 -21.41 -0.23
C TYR A 198 9.98 -20.77 -1.37
N GLU A 199 8.65 -20.75 -1.26
CA GLU A 199 7.78 -20.14 -2.28
C GLU A 199 8.02 -18.64 -2.42
N LEU A 200 8.23 -17.93 -1.32
CA LEU A 200 8.56 -16.51 -1.36
C LEU A 200 9.85 -16.24 -2.15
N ASN A 201 10.90 -17.02 -1.91
CA ASN A 201 12.18 -16.88 -2.63
C ASN A 201 12.02 -17.22 -4.12
N ARG A 202 11.27 -18.30 -4.44
CA ARG A 202 10.94 -18.66 -5.82
C ARG A 202 10.23 -17.50 -6.54
N LEU A 203 9.19 -16.94 -5.94
CA LEU A 203 8.41 -15.85 -6.53
C LEU A 203 9.26 -14.58 -6.68
N GLN A 204 10.15 -14.29 -5.73
CA GLN A 204 11.10 -13.18 -5.85
C GLN A 204 12.05 -13.36 -7.03
N GLU A 205 12.64 -14.54 -7.21
CA GLU A 205 13.55 -14.82 -8.33
C GLU A 205 12.82 -14.74 -9.68
N LEU A 206 11.61 -15.31 -9.77
CA LEU A 206 10.79 -15.22 -10.98
C LEU A 206 10.37 -13.78 -11.28
N ALA A 207 10.01 -12.99 -10.27
CA ALA A 207 9.65 -11.58 -10.43
C ALA A 207 10.83 -10.75 -10.94
N GLN A 208 12.04 -10.93 -10.37
CA GLN A 208 13.25 -10.23 -10.81
C GLN A 208 13.61 -10.56 -12.26
N ASN A 209 13.36 -11.81 -12.68
CA ASN A 209 13.60 -12.27 -14.04
C ASN A 209 12.42 -12.05 -15.00
N ALA A 210 11.32 -11.43 -14.55
CA ALA A 210 10.07 -11.25 -15.30
C ALA A 210 9.49 -12.55 -15.90
N LYS A 211 9.62 -13.67 -15.16
CA LYS A 211 9.17 -15.02 -15.54
C LYS A 211 7.99 -15.52 -14.68
N LEU A 212 7.25 -14.60 -14.05
CA LEU A 212 6.06 -14.97 -13.29
C LEU A 212 4.99 -15.55 -14.23
N SER A 213 4.38 -16.66 -13.82
CA SER A 213 3.27 -17.24 -14.54
C SER A 213 1.97 -16.47 -14.26
N THR A 214 0.96 -16.68 -15.11
CA THR A 214 -0.39 -16.15 -14.86
C THR A 214 -1.01 -16.73 -13.59
N GLU A 215 -0.69 -17.97 -13.24
CA GLU A 215 -1.15 -18.62 -12.01
C GLU A 215 -0.60 -17.94 -10.75
N ASP A 216 0.66 -17.48 -10.80
CA ASP A 216 1.29 -16.76 -9.69
C ASP A 216 0.64 -15.40 -9.44
N LEU A 217 0.05 -14.78 -10.47
CA LEU A 217 -0.53 -13.42 -10.40
C LEU A 217 -2.05 -13.41 -10.15
N THR A 218 -2.74 -14.52 -10.39
CA THR A 218 -4.20 -14.60 -10.31
C THR A 218 -4.67 -15.15 -8.96
N ASN A 219 -5.95 -14.97 -8.62
CA ASN A 219 -6.58 -15.56 -7.42
C ASN A 219 -5.95 -15.16 -6.08
N GLY A 220 -5.29 -14.00 -5.98
CA GLY A 220 -4.90 -13.42 -4.70
C GLY A 220 -6.13 -12.98 -3.91
N THR A 221 -6.16 -13.26 -2.61
CA THR A 221 -7.28 -12.90 -1.72
C THR A 221 -6.89 -11.86 -0.66
N PHE A 222 -5.61 -11.82 -0.31
CA PHE A 222 -5.07 -10.87 0.66
C PHE A 222 -3.72 -10.36 0.16
N SER A 223 -3.37 -9.11 0.42
CA SER A 223 -2.12 -8.51 -0.07
C SER A 223 -1.28 -7.95 1.07
N LEU A 224 0.01 -8.28 1.08
CA LEU A 224 1.02 -7.73 1.98
C LEU A 224 2.02 -6.91 1.18
N SER A 225 2.26 -5.69 1.65
CA SER A 225 3.27 -4.79 1.10
C SER A 225 4.27 -4.44 2.19
N ASN A 226 5.56 -4.64 1.90
CA ASN A 226 6.64 -4.20 2.76
C ASN A 226 7.39 -3.06 2.08
N ILE A 227 7.40 -1.89 2.71
CA ILE A 227 8.03 -0.66 2.19
C ILE A 227 9.45 -0.50 2.76
N GLY A 228 9.91 -1.39 3.66
CA GLY A 228 11.11 -1.18 4.49
C GLY A 228 12.43 -0.85 3.78
N ASP A 229 12.61 -1.20 2.50
CA ASP A 229 13.80 -0.84 1.71
C ASP A 229 13.60 0.37 0.79
N VAL A 230 12.35 0.80 0.56
CA VAL A 230 12.03 2.00 -0.21
C VAL A 230 11.92 3.16 0.78
N MET A 231 13.09 3.71 1.12
CA MET A 231 13.18 5.05 1.70
C MET A 231 12.39 5.99 0.79
N ILE A 232 11.25 6.47 1.31
CA ILE A 232 10.46 7.52 0.70
C ILE A 232 11.39 8.73 0.60
N LEU A 233 11.89 9.00 -0.61
CA LEU A 233 12.50 10.27 -1.00
C LEU A 233 11.41 11.20 -1.54
#